data_AF-A0A935CQL6-F1
#
_entry.id   AF-A0A935CQL6-F1
#
_cell.length_a   1.000
_cell.length_b   1.000
_cell.length_c   1.000
_cell.angle_alpha   90.00
_cell.angle_beta   90.00
_cell.angle_gamma   90.00
#
_symmetry.space_group_name_H-M   'P 1'
#
loop_
_entity.id
_entity.type
_entity.pdbx_description
1 polymer ?
#
loop_
_entity_poly.entity_id
_entity_poly.type
_entity_poly.pdbx_seq_one_letter_code
_entity_poly.pdbx_strand_id
1 'polypeptide(L)'
;MWGDPAWPQGDDAALQGELDALSKGVSSVNLIATLLKAYQVAPVQAQTRLDHLIPAWLRSRGHLPALREAVARNSLAGAERERAAAWLQAVGETPAIQPQTQEPDAFFDAFFHGNRSQVVIIIFWYRDMQRTQVQGMSFLLDYNPPWDGALKDITHFPRETPFMALQKYVEFWERDGMPMTRIGPVEAKRLVLRALTCNQGSNIRLPLDLIANRASFIRYVLPLPDGPETPPFSESDFDTLAQTGQRPEEISYFEQTVARRVRTEDGQEILIMGGGMEDDW
;
A
#
# COMPACT_ATOMS: atom_id res chain seq x y z
N MET A 1 -4.32 -22.35 -21.60
CA MET A 1 -5.32 -22.63 -22.65
C MET A 1 -5.41 -21.46 -23.62
N TRP A 2 -5.74 -20.24 -23.19
CA TRP A 2 -5.87 -19.07 -24.09
C TRP A 2 -4.58 -18.34 -24.46
N GLY A 3 -3.42 -18.90 -24.10
CA GLY A 3 -2.09 -18.38 -24.46
C GLY A 3 -1.51 -19.01 -25.73
N ASP A 4 -2.24 -19.92 -26.37
CA ASP A 4 -1.81 -20.56 -27.62
C ASP A 4 -2.10 -19.63 -28.82
N PRO A 5 -1.10 -19.25 -29.63
CA PRO A 5 -1.27 -18.39 -30.79
C PRO A 5 -2.15 -18.99 -31.90
N ALA A 6 -2.43 -20.30 -31.90
CA ALA A 6 -3.35 -20.94 -32.84
C ALA A 6 -4.82 -20.91 -32.38
N TRP A 7 -5.07 -20.59 -31.10
CA TRP A 7 -6.41 -20.54 -30.50
C TRP A 7 -7.40 -19.55 -31.18
N PRO A 8 -6.98 -18.39 -31.73
CA PRO A 8 -7.88 -17.46 -32.40
C PRO A 8 -8.57 -18.00 -33.66
N GLN A 9 -8.18 -19.17 -34.18
CA GLN A 9 -8.70 -19.72 -35.45
C GLN A 9 -9.75 -20.84 -35.30
N GLY A 10 -10.08 -21.27 -34.08
CA GLY A 10 -11.09 -22.34 -33.85
C GLY A 10 -12.52 -21.92 -34.23
N ASP A 11 -13.49 -22.84 -34.19
CA ASP A 11 -14.93 -22.56 -34.33
C ASP A 11 -15.53 -22.08 -32.98
N ASP A 12 -16.44 -21.11 -32.99
CA ASP A 12 -17.09 -20.57 -31.78
C ASP A 12 -17.84 -21.67 -31.01
N ALA A 13 -18.40 -22.66 -31.71
CA ALA A 13 -19.05 -23.82 -31.08
C ALA A 13 -18.06 -24.69 -30.29
N ALA A 14 -16.84 -24.87 -30.80
CA ALA A 14 -15.79 -25.61 -30.11
C ALA A 14 -15.35 -24.87 -28.84
N LEU A 15 -15.19 -23.55 -28.91
CA LEU A 15 -14.82 -22.72 -27.77
C LEU A 15 -15.90 -22.70 -26.67
N GLN A 16 -17.18 -22.67 -27.05
CA GLN A 16 -18.27 -22.84 -26.08
C GLN A 16 -18.23 -24.22 -25.43
N GLY A 17 -17.88 -25.27 -26.17
CA GLY A 17 -17.66 -26.61 -25.63
C GLY A 17 -16.51 -26.67 -24.61
N GLU A 18 -15.42 -25.94 -24.86
CA GLU A 18 -14.31 -25.79 -23.90
C GLU A 18 -14.76 -25.06 -22.62
N LEU A 19 -15.52 -23.97 -22.75
CA LEU A 19 -16.07 -23.24 -21.60
C LEU A 19 -17.06 -24.10 -20.80
N ASP A 20 -17.88 -24.90 -21.47
CA ASP A 20 -18.77 -25.87 -20.82
C ASP A 20 -17.99 -26.95 -20.08
N ALA A 21 -16.86 -27.42 -20.63
CA ALA A 21 -16.00 -28.35 -19.93
C ALA A 21 -15.34 -27.71 -18.69
N LEU A 22 -14.94 -26.44 -18.79
CA LEU A 22 -14.36 -25.67 -17.68
C LEU A 22 -15.36 -25.35 -16.56
N SER A 23 -16.65 -25.23 -16.88
CA SER A 23 -17.68 -24.94 -15.88
C SER A 23 -18.14 -26.18 -15.09
N LYS A 24 -17.87 -27.39 -15.58
CA LYS A 24 -18.28 -28.63 -14.92
C LYS A 24 -17.66 -28.77 -13.53
N GLY A 25 -18.51 -28.78 -12.51
CA GLY A 25 -18.10 -28.97 -11.11
C GLY A 25 -17.48 -27.72 -10.46
N VAL A 26 -17.50 -26.58 -11.14
CA VAL A 26 -16.96 -25.31 -10.61
C VAL A 26 -18.11 -24.38 -10.21
N SER A 27 -18.01 -23.74 -9.05
CA SER A 27 -19.00 -22.73 -8.65
C SER A 27 -18.94 -21.52 -9.58
N SER A 28 -20.08 -20.88 -9.86
CA SER A 28 -20.14 -19.68 -10.72
C SER A 28 -19.18 -18.57 -10.28
N VAL A 29 -18.98 -18.41 -8.97
CA VAL A 29 -18.06 -17.40 -8.41
C VAL A 29 -16.60 -17.70 -8.78
N ASN A 30 -16.15 -18.95 -8.56
CA ASN A 30 -14.78 -19.36 -8.87
C ASN A 30 -14.53 -19.37 -10.39
N LEU A 31 -15.54 -19.78 -11.15
CA LEU A 31 -15.51 -19.75 -12.61
C LEU A 31 -15.30 -18.31 -13.13
N ILE A 32 -16.10 -17.35 -12.67
CA ILE A 32 -15.98 -15.94 -13.10
C ILE A 32 -14.60 -15.36 -12.77
N ALA A 33 -14.12 -15.57 -11.55
CA ALA A 33 -12.78 -15.10 -11.14
C ALA A 33 -11.68 -15.71 -12.01
N THR A 34 -11.81 -16.99 -12.36
CA THR A 34 -10.85 -17.69 -13.23
C THR A 34 -10.90 -17.16 -14.65
N LEU A 35 -12.09 -16.94 -15.23
CA LEU A 35 -12.26 -16.39 -16.57
C LEU A 35 -11.67 -14.98 -16.68
N LEU A 36 -11.91 -14.11 -15.69
CA LEU A 36 -11.36 -12.75 -15.68
C LEU A 36 -9.83 -12.74 -15.63
N LYS A 37 -9.22 -13.56 -14.76
CA LYS A 37 -7.76 -13.69 -14.69
C LYS A 37 -7.17 -14.27 -15.96
N ALA A 38 -7.80 -15.31 -16.51
CA ALA A 38 -7.34 -15.94 -17.75
C ALA A 38 -7.46 -14.98 -18.93
N TYR A 39 -8.48 -14.10 -18.96
CA TYR A 39 -8.65 -13.07 -19.97
C TYR A 39 -7.51 -12.05 -19.93
N GLN A 40 -7.11 -11.59 -18.74
CA GLN A 40 -6.05 -10.60 -18.58
C GLN A 40 -4.70 -11.04 -19.12
N VAL A 41 -4.38 -12.33 -19.00
CA VAL A 41 -3.11 -12.91 -19.48
C VAL A 41 -3.19 -13.42 -20.92
N ALA A 42 -4.38 -13.38 -21.55
CA ALA A 42 -4.55 -13.81 -22.92
C ALA A 42 -3.99 -12.76 -23.90
N PRO A 43 -3.43 -13.17 -25.06
CA PRO A 43 -3.04 -12.25 -26.13
C PRO A 43 -4.22 -11.41 -26.61
N VAL A 44 -3.95 -10.19 -27.09
CA VAL A 44 -4.98 -9.22 -27.52
C VAL A 44 -5.99 -9.82 -28.50
N GLN A 45 -5.52 -10.64 -29.46
CA GLN A 45 -6.41 -11.30 -30.44
C GLN A 45 -7.39 -12.28 -29.77
N ALA A 46 -6.95 -13.00 -28.74
CA ALA A 46 -7.82 -13.89 -27.96
C ALA A 46 -8.80 -13.08 -27.09
N GLN A 47 -8.35 -11.98 -26.50
CA GLN A 47 -9.21 -11.07 -25.73
C GLN A 47 -10.37 -10.53 -26.56
N THR A 48 -10.11 -10.02 -27.77
CA THR A 48 -11.16 -9.51 -28.66
C THR A 48 -12.20 -10.59 -28.96
N ARG A 49 -11.76 -11.83 -29.21
CA ARG A 49 -12.68 -12.94 -29.47
C ARG A 49 -13.49 -13.32 -28.23
N LEU A 50 -12.85 -13.39 -27.06
CA LEU A 50 -13.50 -13.70 -25.79
C LEU A 50 -14.54 -12.64 -25.42
N ASP A 51 -14.30 -11.37 -25.74
CA ASP A 51 -15.28 -10.29 -25.51
C ASP A 51 -16.58 -10.48 -26.29
N HIS A 52 -16.52 -11.13 -27.46
CA HIS A 52 -17.73 -11.48 -28.21
C HIS A 52 -18.42 -12.73 -27.66
N LEU A 53 -17.65 -13.74 -27.23
CA LEU A 53 -18.16 -15.06 -26.92
C LEU A 53 -18.62 -15.21 -25.46
N ILE A 54 -17.81 -14.74 -24.50
CA ILE A 54 -18.06 -14.92 -23.06
C ILE A 54 -19.39 -14.32 -22.62
N PRO A 55 -19.79 -13.10 -23.01
CA PRO A 55 -21.04 -12.50 -22.53
C PRO A 55 -22.26 -13.35 -22.89
N ALA A 56 -22.36 -13.77 -24.16
CA ALA A 56 -23.46 -14.60 -24.64
C ALA A 56 -23.47 -15.98 -23.94
N TRP A 57 -22.30 -16.58 -23.73
CA TRP A 57 -22.16 -17.85 -23.04
C TRP A 57 -22.54 -17.76 -21.55
N LEU A 58 -22.11 -16.72 -20.83
CA LEU A 58 -22.49 -16.49 -19.43
C LEU A 58 -24.01 -16.32 -19.28
N ARG A 59 -24.65 -15.67 -20.25
CA ARG A 59 -26.12 -15.57 -20.31
C ARG A 59 -26.76 -16.94 -20.50
N SER A 60 -26.33 -17.70 -21.51
CA SER A 60 -26.97 -18.98 -21.85
C SER A 60 -26.82 -20.04 -20.76
N ARG A 61 -25.75 -19.97 -19.97
CA ARG A 61 -25.46 -20.89 -18.86
C ARG A 61 -25.91 -20.39 -17.49
N GLY A 62 -26.52 -19.19 -17.41
CA GLY A 62 -27.09 -18.67 -16.16
C GLY A 62 -26.04 -18.19 -15.15
N HIS A 63 -24.86 -17.77 -15.59
CA HIS A 63 -23.79 -17.26 -14.72
C HIS A 63 -23.86 -15.74 -14.49
N LEU A 64 -24.74 -15.02 -15.20
CA LEU A 64 -24.92 -13.56 -15.04
C LEU A 64 -25.26 -13.10 -13.60
N PRO A 65 -26.06 -13.82 -12.78
CA PRO A 65 -26.29 -13.42 -11.40
C PRO A 65 -25.00 -13.32 -10.58
N ALA A 66 -24.10 -14.31 -10.72
CA ALA A 66 -22.81 -14.30 -10.02
C ALA A 66 -21.88 -13.21 -10.54
N LEU A 67 -21.95 -12.87 -11.85
CA LEU A 67 -21.16 -11.77 -12.42
C LEU A 67 -21.65 -10.41 -11.90
N ARG A 68 -22.98 -10.21 -11.81
CA ARG A 68 -23.57 -9.03 -11.18
C ARG A 68 -23.18 -8.91 -9.72
N GLU A 69 -23.26 -10.01 -8.96
CA GLU A 69 -22.88 -10.03 -7.55
C GLU A 69 -21.40 -9.68 -7.36
N ALA A 70 -20.51 -10.18 -8.23
CA ALA A 70 -19.08 -9.85 -8.19
C ALA A 70 -18.81 -8.37 -8.49
N VAL A 71 -19.52 -7.78 -9.46
CA VAL A 71 -19.43 -6.34 -9.75
C VAL A 71 -20.00 -5.51 -8.60
N ALA A 72 -21.15 -5.88 -8.06
CA ALA A 72 -21.85 -5.14 -7.00
C ALA A 72 -21.13 -5.18 -5.64
N ARG A 73 -20.47 -6.30 -5.31
CA ARG A 73 -19.74 -6.47 -4.03
C ARG A 73 -18.34 -5.87 -4.04
N ASN A 74 -17.93 -5.21 -5.11
CA ASN A 74 -16.59 -4.64 -5.25
C ASN A 74 -15.47 -5.70 -5.11
N SER A 75 -15.77 -6.99 -5.28
CA SER A 75 -14.85 -8.11 -4.99
C SER A 75 -13.81 -8.36 -6.09
N LEU A 76 -13.89 -7.59 -7.18
CA LEU A 76 -13.00 -7.64 -8.34
C LEU A 76 -12.02 -6.46 -8.33
N ALA A 77 -10.79 -6.68 -8.79
CA ALA A 77 -9.82 -5.60 -9.01
C ALA A 77 -10.28 -4.66 -10.14
N GLY A 78 -9.72 -3.43 -10.24
CA GLY A 78 -10.18 -2.40 -11.18
C GLY A 78 -10.36 -2.89 -12.62
N ALA A 79 -9.30 -3.46 -13.22
CA ALA A 79 -9.36 -3.99 -14.59
C ALA A 79 -10.29 -5.21 -14.75
N GLU A 80 -10.41 -6.06 -13.72
CA GLU A 80 -11.36 -7.20 -13.73
C GLU A 80 -12.81 -6.70 -13.67
N ARG A 81 -13.06 -5.64 -12.89
CA ARG A 81 -14.39 -5.04 -12.74
C ARG A 81 -14.84 -4.31 -13.99
N GLU A 82 -13.97 -3.54 -14.61
CA GLU A 82 -14.25 -2.88 -15.90
C GLU A 82 -14.61 -3.94 -16.94
N ARG A 83 -13.85 -5.04 -16.99
CA ARG A 83 -14.14 -6.14 -17.92
C ARG A 83 -15.46 -6.84 -17.61
N ALA A 84 -15.71 -7.16 -16.34
CA ALA A 84 -16.96 -7.76 -15.90
C ALA A 84 -18.18 -6.85 -16.21
N ALA A 85 -18.04 -5.54 -16.02
CA ALA A 85 -19.05 -4.56 -16.36
C ALA A 85 -19.28 -4.49 -17.89
N ALA A 86 -18.22 -4.51 -18.69
CA ALA A 86 -18.33 -4.55 -20.16
C ALA A 86 -19.05 -5.82 -20.65
N TRP A 87 -18.78 -6.98 -20.05
CA TRP A 87 -19.49 -8.22 -20.36
C TRP A 87 -20.97 -8.15 -19.98
N LEU A 88 -21.33 -7.55 -18.84
CA LEU A 88 -22.74 -7.31 -18.48
C LEU A 88 -23.43 -6.38 -19.50
N GLN A 89 -22.76 -5.29 -19.90
CA GLN A 89 -23.29 -4.36 -20.91
C GLN A 89 -23.50 -5.02 -22.28
N ALA A 90 -22.58 -5.88 -22.71
CA ALA A 90 -22.69 -6.62 -23.97
C ALA A 90 -23.93 -7.54 -24.01
N VAL A 91 -24.47 -7.91 -22.85
CA VAL A 91 -25.74 -8.64 -22.71
C VAL A 91 -26.91 -7.75 -22.28
N GLY A 92 -26.84 -6.44 -22.53
CA GLY A 92 -27.95 -5.52 -22.26
C GLY A 92 -28.31 -5.39 -20.78
N GLU A 93 -27.48 -5.89 -19.86
CA GLU A 93 -27.61 -5.61 -18.44
C GLU A 93 -26.94 -4.26 -18.17
N THR A 94 -27.61 -3.40 -17.42
CA THR A 94 -26.97 -2.18 -16.92
C THR A 94 -26.25 -2.55 -15.64
N PRO A 95 -24.91 -2.64 -15.62
CA PRO A 95 -24.21 -2.87 -14.38
C PRO A 95 -24.55 -1.73 -13.42
N ALA A 96 -24.99 -2.08 -12.21
CA ALA A 96 -25.04 -1.13 -11.11
C ALA A 96 -23.59 -0.81 -10.72
N ILE A 97 -22.90 -0.05 -11.57
CA ILE A 97 -21.58 0.49 -11.26
C ILE A 97 -21.88 1.58 -10.25
N GLN A 98 -21.72 1.27 -8.97
CA GLN A 98 -21.55 2.34 -7.99
C GLN A 98 -20.34 3.14 -8.48
N PRO A 99 -20.49 4.46 -8.74
CA PRO A 99 -19.33 5.29 -9.03
C PRO A 99 -18.32 5.04 -7.93
N GLN A 100 -17.06 4.78 -8.30
CA GLN A 100 -15.96 4.71 -7.35
C GLN A 100 -15.89 6.04 -6.61
N THR A 101 -16.58 6.09 -5.49
CA THR A 101 -16.41 7.11 -4.48
C THR A 101 -15.78 6.32 -3.35
N GLN A 102 -14.46 6.47 -3.25
CA GLN A 102 -13.52 5.78 -2.37
C GLN A 102 -13.11 4.38 -2.85
N GLU A 103 -11.82 4.25 -3.21
CA GLU A 103 -11.12 2.98 -2.99
C GLU A 103 -11.49 2.50 -1.57
N PRO A 104 -11.85 1.22 -1.37
CA PRO A 104 -12.17 0.72 -0.05
C PRO A 104 -11.02 1.09 0.88
N ASP A 105 -11.36 1.70 2.02
CA ASP A 105 -10.37 2.22 2.96
C ASP A 105 -9.34 1.13 3.23
N ALA A 106 -8.15 1.36 2.67
CA ALA A 106 -7.03 0.46 2.78
C ALA A 106 -6.43 0.56 4.16
N PHE A 107 -6.70 1.61 4.92
CA PHE A 107 -6.21 1.76 6.29
C PHE A 107 -6.65 0.57 7.15
N PHE A 108 -5.68 -0.04 7.82
CA PHE A 108 -5.93 -1.06 8.84
C PHE A 108 -5.83 -0.44 10.23
N ASP A 109 -4.65 0.08 10.56
CA ASP A 109 -4.40 0.66 11.88
C ASP A 109 -3.15 1.53 11.90
N ALA A 110 -3.02 2.37 12.93
CA ALA A 110 -1.81 3.11 13.19
C ALA A 110 -1.48 3.20 14.67
N PHE A 111 -0.19 3.27 14.97
CA PHE A 111 0.35 3.26 16.32
C PHE A 111 1.43 4.31 16.47
N PHE A 112 1.56 4.83 17.68
CA PHE A 112 2.49 5.88 18.05
C PHE A 112 3.15 5.54 19.37
N HIS A 113 4.46 5.70 19.44
CA HIS A 113 5.19 5.78 20.70
C HIS A 113 6.18 6.93 20.60
N GLY A 114 6.45 7.61 21.69
CA GLY A 114 7.52 8.58 21.68
C GLY A 114 7.79 9.23 23.02
N ASN A 115 8.94 9.88 23.07
CA ASN A 115 9.40 10.71 24.15
C ASN A 115 9.92 12.03 23.58
N ARG A 116 10.58 12.84 24.41
CA ARG A 116 11.14 14.14 23.99
C ARG A 116 12.25 14.05 22.95
N SER A 117 12.87 12.89 22.81
CA SER A 117 14.03 12.67 21.93
C SER A 117 13.61 12.05 20.61
N GLN A 118 12.77 11.01 20.65
CA GLN A 118 12.40 10.25 19.45
C GLN A 118 10.95 9.80 19.50
N VAL A 119 10.36 9.68 18.32
CA VAL A 119 8.99 9.20 18.10
C VAL A 119 9.02 8.12 17.02
N VAL A 120 8.24 7.07 17.22
CA VAL A 120 7.95 6.02 16.24
C VAL A 120 6.48 6.07 15.89
N ILE A 121 6.18 6.07 14.59
CA ILE A 121 4.82 5.97 14.06
C ILE A 121 4.76 4.74 13.16
N ILE A 122 3.82 3.84 13.41
CA ILE A 122 3.60 2.67 12.56
C ILE A 122 2.25 2.81 11.89
N ILE A 123 2.20 2.62 10.57
CA ILE A 123 0.97 2.63 9.79
C ILE A 123 0.84 1.31 9.04
N PHE A 124 -0.32 0.67 9.15
CA PHE A 124 -0.67 -0.53 8.41
C PHE A 124 -1.85 -0.30 7.47
N TRP A 125 -1.82 -1.00 6.34
CA TRP A 125 -2.90 -1.03 5.36
C TRP A 125 -3.13 -2.43 4.80
N TYR A 126 -4.37 -2.70 4.40
CA TYR A 126 -4.76 -3.92 3.72
C TYR A 126 -4.17 -3.99 2.31
N ARG A 127 -3.74 -5.19 1.94
CA ARG A 127 -3.19 -5.50 0.60
C ARG A 127 -4.14 -6.25 -0.29
N ASP A 128 -5.25 -6.72 0.27
CA ASP A 128 -6.30 -7.42 -0.45
C ASP A 128 -7.68 -6.92 -0.01
N MET A 129 -8.66 -7.14 -0.88
CA MET A 129 -10.06 -6.75 -0.65
C MET A 129 -10.74 -7.55 0.46
N GLN A 130 -10.22 -8.75 0.75
CA GLN A 130 -10.76 -9.65 1.76
C GLN A 130 -10.25 -9.30 3.17
N ARG A 131 -9.36 -8.30 3.28
CA ARG A 131 -8.73 -7.84 4.51
C ARG A 131 -7.96 -8.94 5.24
N THR A 132 -7.39 -9.89 4.50
CA THR A 132 -6.67 -11.05 5.06
C THR A 132 -5.16 -10.82 5.21
N GLN A 133 -4.63 -9.85 4.47
CA GLN A 133 -3.22 -9.47 4.49
C GLN A 133 -3.08 -7.96 4.70
N VAL A 134 -2.16 -7.59 5.57
CA VAL A 134 -1.73 -6.21 5.80
C VAL A 134 -0.26 -6.07 5.44
N GLN A 135 0.12 -4.84 5.17
CA GLN A 135 1.49 -4.38 5.01
C GLN A 135 1.62 -3.09 5.80
N GLY A 136 2.82 -2.67 6.17
CA GLY A 136 2.98 -1.41 6.89
C GLY A 136 4.31 -0.74 6.68
N MET A 137 4.42 0.43 7.30
CA MET A 137 5.62 1.24 7.36
C MET A 137 5.74 1.86 8.75
N SER A 138 6.92 1.75 9.34
CA SER A 138 7.33 2.48 10.53
C SER A 138 8.10 3.73 10.12
N PHE A 139 7.89 4.83 10.84
CA PHE A 139 8.56 6.11 10.66
C PHE A 139 9.24 6.47 11.98
N LEU A 140 10.55 6.70 11.95
CA LEU A 140 11.33 7.17 13.08
C LEU A 140 11.60 8.66 12.94
N LEU A 141 11.11 9.45 13.89
CA LEU A 141 11.31 10.88 13.99
C LEU A 141 12.29 11.17 15.13
N ASP A 142 13.18 12.12 14.93
CA ASP A 142 14.16 12.53 15.94
C ASP A 142 14.04 14.03 16.23
N TYR A 143 14.00 14.39 17.51
CA TYR A 143 13.85 15.77 17.99
C TYR A 143 15.17 16.37 18.47
N ASN A 144 16.26 15.61 18.43
CA ASN A 144 17.58 16.16 18.69
C ASN A 144 18.13 16.87 17.45
N PRO A 145 18.98 17.89 17.60
CA PRO A 145 19.64 18.53 16.47
C PRO A 145 20.51 17.53 15.69
N PRO A 146 20.52 17.57 14.34
CA PRO A 146 19.88 18.58 13.48
C PRO A 146 18.45 18.23 13.04
N TRP A 147 17.88 17.13 13.55
CA TRP A 147 16.62 16.59 13.06
C TRP A 147 15.43 17.48 13.43
N ASP A 148 15.36 17.95 14.68
CA ASP A 148 14.33 18.90 15.15
C ASP A 148 12.88 18.50 14.75
N GLY A 149 12.58 17.21 14.86
CA GLY A 149 11.30 16.60 14.52
C GLY A 149 11.22 16.01 13.11
N ALA A 150 12.31 16.09 12.34
CA ALA A 150 12.43 15.49 11.02
C ALA A 150 12.37 13.96 11.06
N LEU A 151 11.91 13.39 9.94
CA LEU A 151 11.99 11.97 9.67
C LEU A 151 13.47 11.57 9.50
N LYS A 152 13.90 10.67 10.38
CA LYS A 152 15.26 10.14 10.45
C LYS A 152 15.40 8.85 9.65
N ASP A 153 14.43 7.95 9.80
CA ASP A 153 14.47 6.64 9.16
C ASP A 153 13.06 6.06 8.96
N ILE A 154 12.94 5.03 8.13
CA ILE A 154 11.72 4.24 7.99
C ILE A 154 12.03 2.74 7.99
N THR A 155 11.03 1.93 8.33
CA THR A 155 11.10 0.49 8.10
C THR A 155 9.85 0.06 7.36
N HIS A 156 10.01 -0.49 6.17
CA HIS A 156 8.90 -1.06 5.42
C HIS A 156 8.70 -2.53 5.81
N PHE A 157 7.49 -2.88 6.20
CA PHE A 157 7.15 -4.22 6.64
C PHE A 157 6.66 -5.09 5.47
N PRO A 158 7.00 -6.39 5.44
CA PRO A 158 6.46 -7.33 4.47
C PRO A 158 4.95 -7.56 4.70
N ARG A 159 4.34 -8.33 3.79
CA ARG A 159 2.94 -8.72 3.91
C ARG A 159 2.77 -9.80 4.96
N GLU A 160 1.79 -9.62 5.83
CA GLU A 160 1.48 -10.53 6.93
C GLU A 160 -0.03 -10.58 7.15
N THR A 161 -0.51 -11.55 7.94
CA THR A 161 -1.88 -11.47 8.46
C THR A 161 -1.98 -10.32 9.48
N PRO A 162 -3.15 -9.69 9.66
CA PRO A 162 -3.34 -8.63 10.66
C PRO A 162 -2.79 -8.98 12.05
N PHE A 163 -3.10 -10.19 12.53
CA PHE A 163 -2.65 -10.68 13.83
C PHE A 163 -1.11 -10.82 13.90
N MET A 164 -0.48 -11.42 12.88
CA MET A 164 0.98 -11.56 12.86
C MET A 164 1.70 -10.20 12.78
N ALA A 165 1.14 -9.25 12.03
CA ALA A 165 1.72 -7.91 11.93
C ALA A 165 1.74 -7.19 13.29
N LEU A 166 0.63 -7.21 14.02
CA LEU A 166 0.55 -6.59 15.35
C LEU A 166 1.50 -7.27 16.35
N GLN A 167 1.52 -8.60 16.36
CA GLN A 167 2.42 -9.35 17.25
C GLN A 167 3.90 -9.06 16.99
N LYS A 168 4.31 -8.99 15.71
CA LYS A 168 5.71 -8.80 15.33
C LYS A 168 6.18 -7.36 15.50
N TYR A 169 5.33 -6.39 15.16
CA TYR A 169 5.77 -5.01 14.97
C TYR A 169 5.20 -4.01 15.98
N VAL A 170 4.19 -4.40 16.78
CA VAL A 170 3.59 -3.56 17.82
C VAL A 170 3.86 -4.14 19.20
N GLU A 171 3.45 -5.39 19.44
CA GLU A 171 3.63 -6.08 20.74
C GLU A 171 5.11 -6.33 21.07
N PHE A 172 6.00 -6.29 20.07
CA PHE A 172 7.45 -6.28 20.30
C PHE A 172 7.88 -5.08 21.15
N TRP A 173 7.42 -3.87 20.83
CA TRP A 173 7.76 -2.66 21.56
C TRP A 173 7.20 -2.66 22.99
N GLU A 174 5.99 -3.19 23.16
CA GLU A 174 5.36 -3.31 24.48
C GLU A 174 6.18 -4.21 25.43
N ARG A 175 6.73 -5.30 24.91
CA ARG A 175 7.59 -6.22 25.67
C ARG A 175 8.90 -5.56 26.10
N ASP A 176 9.41 -4.63 25.32
CA ASP A 176 10.61 -3.85 25.62
C ASP A 176 10.33 -2.60 26.48
N GLY A 177 9.13 -2.51 27.07
CA GLY A 177 8.74 -1.40 27.96
C GLY A 177 8.40 -0.10 27.23
N MET A 178 8.16 -0.16 25.92
CA MET A 178 7.80 0.97 25.06
C MET A 178 6.37 0.80 24.55
N PRO A 179 5.34 1.08 25.37
CA PRO A 179 3.96 0.83 24.99
C PRO A 179 3.55 1.72 23.81
N MET A 180 2.91 1.11 22.81
CA MET A 180 2.41 1.79 21.63
C MET A 180 0.97 2.25 21.85
N THR A 181 0.70 3.52 21.58
CA THR A 181 -0.65 4.10 21.61
C THR A 181 -1.27 3.99 20.23
N ARG A 182 -2.46 3.39 20.13
CA ARG A 182 -3.22 3.37 18.88
C ARG A 182 -3.70 4.79 18.53
N ILE A 183 -3.51 5.20 17.28
CA ILE A 183 -3.92 6.52 16.77
C ILE A 183 -4.76 6.39 15.49
N GLY A 184 -5.58 7.41 15.22
CA GLY A 184 -6.41 7.46 14.02
C GLY A 184 -5.61 7.83 12.75
N PRO A 185 -6.18 7.58 11.56
CA PRO A 185 -5.50 7.83 10.28
C PRO A 185 -5.20 9.31 10.02
N VAL A 186 -6.08 10.22 10.48
CA VAL A 186 -5.86 11.68 10.43
C VAL A 186 -4.61 12.07 11.21
N GLU A 187 -4.49 11.56 12.43
CA GLU A 187 -3.37 11.85 13.33
C GLU A 187 -2.06 11.27 12.80
N ALA A 188 -2.10 10.04 12.28
CA ALA A 188 -0.95 9.39 11.67
C ALA A 188 -0.41 10.20 10.48
N LYS A 189 -1.30 10.64 9.58
CA LYS A 189 -0.92 11.51 8.44
C LYS A 189 -0.34 12.83 8.93
N ARG A 190 -1.01 13.50 9.87
CA ARG A 190 -0.58 14.80 10.41
C ARG A 190 0.85 14.71 10.97
N LEU A 191 1.13 13.71 11.79
CA LEU A 191 2.45 13.52 12.40
C LEU A 191 3.53 13.24 11.35
N VAL A 192 3.26 12.35 10.38
CA VAL A 192 4.20 12.03 9.29
C VAL A 192 4.47 13.27 8.42
N LEU A 193 3.44 13.97 7.94
CA LEU A 193 3.62 15.14 7.07
C LEU A 193 4.25 16.33 7.80
N ARG A 194 4.01 16.47 9.11
CA ARG A 194 4.73 17.45 9.93
C ARG A 194 6.22 17.13 9.98
N ALA A 195 6.60 15.87 10.14
CA ALA A 195 8.01 15.46 10.10
C ALA A 195 8.66 15.78 8.74
N LEU A 196 7.95 15.53 7.64
CA LEU A 196 8.44 15.89 6.30
C LEU A 196 8.59 17.40 6.11
N THR A 197 7.71 18.19 6.73
CA THR A 197 7.86 19.66 6.78
C THR A 197 9.12 20.06 7.57
N CYS A 198 9.43 19.37 8.67
CA CYS A 198 10.69 19.56 9.39
C CYS A 198 11.91 19.17 8.55
N ASN A 199 11.86 18.07 7.79
CA ASN A 199 12.93 17.71 6.84
C ASN A 199 13.18 18.86 5.84
N GLN A 200 12.13 19.43 5.25
CA GLN A 200 12.25 20.59 4.37
C GLN A 200 12.87 21.79 5.08
N GLY A 201 12.38 22.14 6.27
CA GLY A 201 12.86 23.27 7.05
C GLY A 201 14.32 23.14 7.49
N SER A 202 14.76 21.93 7.82
CA SER A 202 16.14 21.62 8.22
C SER A 202 17.05 21.30 7.03
N ASN A 203 16.55 21.37 5.78
CA ASN A 203 17.28 20.99 4.57
C ASN A 203 17.87 19.56 4.66
N ILE A 204 17.08 18.64 5.21
CA ILE A 204 17.41 17.20 5.33
C ILE A 204 16.59 16.45 4.29
N ARG A 205 17.27 15.66 3.46
CA ARG A 205 16.66 14.82 2.44
C ARG A 205 15.84 13.68 3.07
N LEU A 206 14.93 13.08 2.30
CA LEU A 206 14.28 11.82 2.71
C LEU A 206 15.28 10.66 2.87
N PRO A 207 15.04 9.73 3.82
CA PRO A 207 15.81 8.49 3.94
C PRO A 207 15.73 7.65 2.66
N LEU A 208 16.82 6.97 2.30
CA LEU A 208 16.88 6.15 1.07
C LEU A 208 15.76 5.10 1.02
N ASP A 209 15.44 4.48 2.14
CA ASP A 209 14.39 3.46 2.20
C ASP A 209 13.00 4.05 1.93
N LEU A 210 12.73 5.30 2.34
CA LEU A 210 11.46 5.96 2.01
C LEU A 210 11.40 6.25 0.50
N ILE A 211 12.50 6.71 -0.09
CA ILE A 211 12.61 6.96 -1.53
C ILE A 211 12.36 5.67 -2.31
N ALA A 212 12.98 4.56 -1.89
CA ALA A 212 12.77 3.23 -2.50
C ALA A 212 11.32 2.76 -2.37
N ASN A 213 10.61 3.18 -1.32
CA ASN A 213 9.21 2.84 -1.06
C ASN A 213 8.22 3.95 -1.42
N ARG A 214 8.60 4.91 -2.29
CA ARG A 214 7.74 6.01 -2.76
C ARG A 214 6.34 5.55 -3.15
N ALA A 215 6.25 4.50 -3.97
CA ALA A 215 4.96 4.01 -4.46
C ALA A 215 4.01 3.57 -3.34
N SER A 216 4.54 2.96 -2.27
CA SER A 216 3.74 2.59 -1.09
C SER A 216 3.33 3.82 -0.30
N PHE A 217 4.24 4.78 -0.08
CA PHE A 217 3.93 6.01 0.64
C PHE A 217 2.82 6.83 -0.05
N ILE A 218 2.99 7.09 -1.35
CA ILE A 218 2.03 7.86 -2.16
C ILE A 218 0.67 7.17 -2.23
N ARG A 219 0.64 5.84 -2.26
CA ARG A 219 -0.61 5.08 -2.37
C ARG A 219 -1.35 4.91 -1.04
N TYR A 220 -0.65 4.79 0.08
CA TYR A 220 -1.27 4.33 1.33
C TYR A 220 -1.14 5.31 2.49
N VAL A 221 -0.18 6.23 2.45
CA VAL A 221 0.06 7.20 3.54
C VAL A 221 -0.43 8.58 3.12
N LEU A 222 -0.05 9.03 1.93
CA LEU A 222 -0.47 10.35 1.42
C LEU A 222 -2.01 10.49 1.27
N PRO A 223 -2.77 9.45 0.88
CA PRO A 223 -4.23 9.57 0.71
C PRO A 223 -5.02 9.43 2.01
N LEU A 224 -4.37 9.22 3.16
CA LEU A 224 -5.06 9.23 4.45
C LEU A 224 -5.85 10.56 4.62
N PRO A 225 -6.95 10.55 5.39
CA PRO A 225 -7.77 11.75 5.58
C PRO A 225 -6.99 12.89 6.23
N ASP A 226 -7.21 14.12 5.74
CA ASP A 226 -6.66 15.33 6.33
C ASP A 226 -7.48 15.81 7.53
N GLY A 227 -6.81 16.40 8.50
CA GLY A 227 -7.40 17.16 9.60
C GLY A 227 -7.07 18.65 9.46
N PRO A 228 -7.62 19.51 10.34
CA PRO A 228 -7.40 20.97 10.28
C PRO A 228 -5.93 21.38 10.37
N GLU A 229 -5.10 20.57 11.01
CA GLU A 229 -3.67 20.82 11.22
C GLU A 229 -2.76 20.02 10.27
N THR A 230 -3.32 19.26 9.34
CA THR A 230 -2.48 18.44 8.43
C THR A 230 -1.76 19.37 7.44
N PRO A 231 -0.41 19.39 7.42
CA PRO A 231 0.33 20.22 6.48
C PRO A 231 0.04 19.82 5.03
N PRO A 232 -0.02 20.77 4.08
CA PRO A 232 -0.10 20.43 2.67
C PRO A 232 1.19 19.72 2.26
N PHE A 233 1.05 18.59 1.57
CA PHE A 233 2.17 17.85 1.01
C PHE A 233 1.68 17.09 -0.21
N SER A 234 2.42 17.21 -1.32
CA SER A 234 2.08 16.60 -2.60
C SER A 234 3.12 15.56 -3.03
N GLU A 235 2.82 14.82 -4.09
CA GLU A 235 3.82 13.94 -4.73
C GLU A 235 5.04 14.72 -5.23
N SER A 236 4.84 15.94 -5.72
CA SER A 236 5.94 16.80 -6.19
C SER A 236 6.83 17.25 -5.02
N ASP A 237 6.24 17.50 -3.85
CA ASP A 237 6.99 17.85 -2.65
C ASP A 237 7.84 16.66 -2.18
N PHE A 238 7.29 15.44 -2.26
CA PHE A 238 8.04 14.21 -2.02
C PHE A 238 9.24 14.12 -2.96
N ASP A 239 9.03 14.26 -4.27
CA ASP A 239 10.10 14.11 -5.28
C ASP A 239 11.21 15.16 -5.12
N THR A 240 10.82 16.38 -4.75
CA THR A 240 11.78 17.46 -4.46
C THR A 240 12.61 17.11 -3.22
N LEU A 241 11.96 16.78 -2.10
CA LEU A 241 12.62 16.45 -0.84
C LEU A 241 13.43 15.14 -0.93
N ALA A 242 13.06 14.25 -1.85
CA ALA A 242 13.81 13.06 -2.19
C ALA A 242 15.10 13.35 -2.96
N GLN A 243 15.37 14.59 -3.39
CA GLN A 243 16.56 14.96 -4.17
C GLN A 243 17.38 16.07 -3.53
N THR A 244 16.78 16.89 -2.66
CA THR A 244 17.41 18.06 -2.06
C THR A 244 17.76 17.85 -0.59
N GLY A 245 18.82 18.52 -0.13
CA GLY A 245 19.23 18.52 1.27
C GLY A 245 20.32 17.51 1.62
N GLN A 246 20.75 17.54 2.88
CA GLN A 246 21.74 16.61 3.43
C GLN A 246 21.13 15.22 3.60
N ARG A 247 21.89 14.17 3.31
CA ARG A 247 21.39 12.80 3.42
C ARG A 247 21.29 12.36 4.89
N PRO A 248 20.17 11.75 5.32
CA PRO A 248 20.02 11.20 6.67
C PRO A 248 21.15 10.24 7.07
N GLU A 249 21.68 9.49 6.10
CA GLU A 249 22.76 8.53 6.30
C GLU A 249 24.09 9.23 6.61
N GLU A 250 24.37 10.38 5.99
CA GLU A 250 25.56 11.19 6.27
C GLU A 250 25.47 11.82 7.66
N ILE A 251 24.28 12.32 8.04
CA ILE A 251 24.03 12.86 9.38
C ILE A 251 24.22 11.76 10.43
N SER A 252 23.61 10.60 10.22
CA SER A 252 23.68 9.46 11.15
C SER A 252 25.11 8.92 11.27
N TYR A 253 25.84 8.83 10.16
CA TYR A 253 27.25 8.45 10.18
C TYR A 253 28.09 9.42 11.01
N PHE A 254 27.91 10.72 10.83
CA PHE A 254 28.59 11.74 11.64
C PHE A 254 28.22 11.63 13.13
N GLU A 255 26.93 11.47 13.45
CA GLU A 255 26.44 11.30 14.82
C GLU A 255 27.08 10.09 15.54
N GLN A 256 27.29 9.00 14.80
CA GLN A 256 27.87 7.76 15.31
C GLN A 256 29.39 7.84 15.44
N THR A 257 30.07 8.53 14.53
CA THR A 257 31.55 8.48 14.43
C THR A 257 32.26 9.68 15.04
N VAL A 258 31.61 10.84 15.10
CA VAL A 258 32.25 12.09 15.52
C VAL A 258 31.61 12.60 16.80
N ALA A 259 30.35 13.01 16.73
CA ALA A 259 29.60 13.51 17.86
C ALA A 259 28.12 13.67 17.50
N ARG A 260 27.25 13.55 18.49
CA ARG A 260 25.83 13.87 18.38
C ARG A 260 25.46 14.99 19.35
N ARG A 261 24.55 15.88 18.92
CA ARG A 261 23.96 16.88 19.81
C ARG A 261 22.71 16.28 20.44
N VAL A 262 22.53 16.48 21.74
CA VAL A 262 21.34 16.03 22.47
C VAL A 262 20.74 17.21 23.21
N ARG A 263 19.42 17.32 23.15
CA ARG A 263 18.67 18.34 23.88
C ARG A 263 18.30 17.81 25.28
N THR A 264 18.73 18.52 26.32
CA THR A 264 18.46 18.20 27.73
C THR A 264 17.06 18.65 28.16
N GLU A 265 16.64 18.30 29.38
CA GLU A 265 15.27 18.61 29.87
C GLU A 265 15.00 20.11 29.98
N ASP A 266 16.03 20.90 30.25
CA ASP A 266 16.00 22.35 30.34
C ASP A 266 16.17 23.05 28.97
N GLY A 267 16.21 22.27 27.88
CA GLY A 267 16.31 22.76 26.50
C GLY A 267 17.73 23.14 26.06
N GLN A 268 18.75 22.92 26.89
CA GLN A 268 20.14 23.11 26.49
C GLN A 268 20.58 22.01 25.50
N GLU A 269 21.53 22.36 24.63
CA GLU A 269 22.14 21.40 23.71
C GLU A 269 23.53 21.03 24.23
N ILE A 270 23.74 19.74 24.47
CA ILE A 270 25.05 19.20 24.81
C ILE A 270 25.61 18.41 23.63
N LEU A 271 26.92 18.50 23.43
CA LEU A 271 27.63 17.69 22.46
C LEU A 271 28.13 16.42 23.15
N ILE A 272 27.65 15.27 22.70
CA ILE A 272 28.14 13.96 23.11
C ILE A 272 29.11 13.49 22.04
N MET A 273 30.40 13.44 22.37
CA MET A 273 31.41 12.91 21.47
C MET A 273 31.12 11.43 21.19
N GLY A 274 31.22 11.04 19.92
CA GLY A 274 31.19 9.64 19.54
C GLY A 274 32.38 8.94 20.18
N GLY A 275 32.13 7.84 20.89
CA GLY A 275 33.21 6.92 21.20
C GLY A 275 33.72 6.39 19.87
N GLY A 276 34.99 6.61 19.57
CA GLY A 276 35.62 5.84 18.50
C GLY A 276 35.28 4.37 18.73
N MET A 277 35.04 3.61 17.66
CA MET A 277 35.18 2.17 17.75
C MET A 277 36.63 1.92 18.18
N GLU A 278 36.90 1.87 19.48
CA GLU A 278 37.95 1.02 19.97
C GLU A 278 37.49 -0.38 19.59
N ASP A 279 38.16 -0.92 18.58
CA ASP A 279 38.08 -2.29 18.11
C ASP A 279 38.35 -3.24 19.28
N ASP A 280 37.36 -3.50 20.12
CA ASP A 280 37.35 -4.66 20.99
C ASP A 280 36.39 -5.69 20.39
N TRP A 281 37.03 -6.63 19.68
CA TRP A 281 36.51 -7.87 19.10
C TRP A 281 35.73 -8.74 20.10
#